data_AF-R6CFW6-F1
#
_entry.id   AF-R6CFW6-F1
#
_cell.length_a   1.000
_cell.length_b   1.000
_cell.length_c   1.000
_cell.angle_alpha   90.00
_cell.angle_beta   90.00
_cell.angle_gamma   90.00
#
_symmetry.space_group_name_H-M   'P 1'
#
loop_
_entity.id
_entity.type
_entity.pdbx_description
1 polymer ?
#
loop_
_entity_poly.entity_id
_entity_poly.type
_entity_poly.pdbx_seq_one_letter_code
_entity_poly.pdbx_strand_id
1 'polypeptide(L)'
;MYNYTGNDNQKFKFEWCDVGYKIHALNNEHLVLTLNANDDGSYSVYMGNDLNLQGQLWEVLPYNNGANGLLGENGLVIRSKVLYYENNDTVGQPLYLSYKNDQISVSTDRISNTRLMTCAIADWTRFGDAYMQYVGWTYMSYSANDRAMKNYAKNSTKLPNILKNDSRYSSISSSYSKTGCINGQGNFSKLKFGDTTFDGVGCEVLATYNAMARQGINVDLCKLTAEFEMNAIQITGPLADGKSGSKPERIPDCLESYSLSPGYTDSIIYINPFKTDSSQKENLKKIQEKLDKNGRIIFSAWNYNNGGIDLKYGVHTVYIEKGSSNIVIYNCYNSWTEPETSYASIEDMFSSSDPLFSTLVIGIWY
;
A
#
# COMPACT_ATOMS: atom_id res chain seq x y z
N MET A 1 13.20 -26.74 11.55
CA MET A 1 12.39 -26.01 12.54
C MET A 1 12.32 -24.57 12.09
N TYR A 2 11.23 -24.18 11.44
CA TYR A 2 11.00 -22.79 11.03
C TYR A 2 10.56 -22.01 12.28
N ASN A 3 11.27 -20.93 12.59
CA ASN A 3 10.94 -20.03 13.68
C ASN A 3 9.63 -19.30 13.34
N TYR A 4 8.60 -19.68 14.09
CA TYR A 4 7.25 -19.15 14.10
C TYR A 4 7.28 -17.66 14.49
N THR A 5 7.05 -16.76 13.53
CA THR A 5 6.86 -15.32 13.77
C THR A 5 5.37 -15.07 14.02
N GLY A 6 5.03 -14.78 15.27
CA GLY A 6 3.67 -14.76 15.84
C GLY A 6 2.58 -14.05 15.04
N ASN A 7 1.65 -14.84 14.51
CA ASN A 7 0.32 -14.39 14.13
C ASN A 7 -0.73 -15.45 14.50
N ASP A 8 -1.21 -15.41 15.75
CA ASP A 8 -2.17 -16.39 16.29
C ASP A 8 -3.59 -16.30 15.66
N ASN A 9 -3.80 -15.37 14.72
CA ASN A 9 -5.08 -15.14 14.05
C ASN A 9 -5.17 -15.75 12.64
N GLN A 10 -4.05 -16.16 12.03
CA GLN A 10 -4.09 -16.82 10.72
C GLN A 10 -4.51 -18.28 10.91
N LYS A 11 -5.67 -18.65 10.38
CA LYS A 11 -6.22 -20.02 10.54
C LYS A 11 -5.97 -20.92 9.33
N PHE A 12 -5.76 -20.34 8.14
CA PHE A 12 -5.57 -21.10 6.90
C PHE A 12 -4.43 -20.58 6.03
N LYS A 13 -3.83 -21.49 5.27
CA LYS A 13 -2.80 -21.24 4.24
C LYS A 13 -3.27 -21.82 2.91
N PHE A 14 -3.12 -21.06 1.84
CA PHE A 14 -3.48 -21.47 0.49
C PHE A 14 -2.21 -21.89 -0.25
N GLU A 15 -2.13 -23.15 -0.67
CA GLU A 15 -1.02 -23.72 -1.43
C GLU A 15 -1.50 -23.98 -2.87
N TRP A 16 -0.81 -23.42 -3.86
CA TRP A 16 -1.10 -23.68 -5.27
C TRP A 16 -0.47 -25.02 -5.70
N CYS A 17 -1.27 -25.91 -6.29
CA CYS A 17 -0.88 -27.26 -6.72
C CYS A 17 -1.15 -27.47 -8.23
N ASP A 18 -0.72 -26.50 -9.06
CA ASP A 18 -0.82 -26.46 -10.54
C ASP A 18 -2.21 -26.33 -11.14
N VAL A 19 -3.18 -27.08 -10.64
CA VAL A 19 -4.55 -27.13 -11.17
C VAL A 19 -5.60 -26.56 -10.21
N GLY A 20 -5.18 -26.15 -9.01
CA GLY A 20 -6.03 -25.58 -7.97
C GLY A 20 -5.25 -25.30 -6.69
N TYR A 21 -5.96 -24.81 -5.67
CA TYR A 21 -5.42 -24.56 -4.34
C TYR A 21 -5.78 -25.68 -3.37
N LYS A 22 -4.82 -26.09 -2.54
CA LYS A 22 -5.11 -26.72 -1.24
C LYS A 22 -5.21 -25.65 -0.17
N ILE A 23 -6.13 -25.85 0.77
CA ILE A 23 -6.37 -24.91 1.87
C ILE A 23 -6.02 -25.62 3.17
N HIS A 24 -4.83 -25.36 3.70
CA HIS A 24 -4.30 -25.98 4.91
C HIS A 24 -4.81 -25.26 6.15
N ALA A 25 -5.05 -25.99 7.24
CA ALA A 25 -5.18 -25.37 8.55
C ALA A 25 -3.79 -25.06 9.12
N LEU A 26 -3.55 -23.83 9.58
CA LEU A 26 -2.22 -23.43 10.06
C LEU A 26 -1.82 -24.02 11.41
N ASN A 27 -2.80 -24.33 12.26
CA ASN A 27 -2.55 -25.04 13.50
C ASN A 27 -2.13 -26.50 13.27
N ASN A 28 -2.34 -27.04 12.06
CA ASN A 28 -1.88 -28.35 11.64
C ASN A 28 -1.81 -28.42 10.11
N GLU A 29 -0.67 -28.05 9.52
CA GLU A 29 -0.51 -27.98 8.05
C GLU A 29 -0.64 -29.34 7.34
N HIS A 30 -0.69 -30.45 8.08
CA HIS A 30 -1.01 -31.77 7.53
C HIS A 30 -2.50 -31.94 7.20
N LEU A 31 -3.36 -31.02 7.65
CA LEU A 31 -4.79 -31.03 7.36
C LEU A 31 -5.14 -30.03 6.28
N VAL A 32 -5.91 -30.46 5.29
CA VAL A 32 -6.42 -29.66 4.17
C VAL A 32 -7.94 -29.75 4.07
N LEU A 33 -8.57 -28.65 3.63
CA LEU A 33 -10.00 -28.60 3.36
C LEU A 33 -10.34 -29.65 2.30
N THR A 34 -11.24 -30.56 2.66
CA THR A 34 -11.57 -31.76 1.88
C THR A 34 -13.07 -31.82 1.67
N LEU A 35 -13.48 -31.96 0.41
CA LEU A 35 -14.83 -32.38 0.04
C LEU A 35 -14.86 -33.91 -0.06
N ASN A 36 -15.80 -34.53 0.65
CA ASN A 36 -16.07 -35.97 0.56
C ASN A 36 -17.50 -36.22 0.08
N ALA A 37 -17.66 -37.18 -0.83
CA ALA A 37 -18.96 -37.72 -1.21
C ALA A 37 -19.35 -38.79 -0.19
N ASN A 38 -20.53 -38.65 0.40
CA ASN A 38 -21.08 -39.61 1.34
C ASN A 38 -21.90 -40.66 0.58
N ASP A 39 -22.11 -41.83 1.19
CA ASP A 39 -22.79 -42.96 0.56
C ASP A 39 -24.26 -42.69 0.21
N ASP A 40 -24.88 -41.70 0.85
CA ASP A 40 -26.25 -41.26 0.59
C ASP A 40 -26.36 -40.27 -0.58
N GLY A 41 -25.25 -40.00 -1.28
CA GLY A 41 -25.18 -39.05 -2.39
C GLY A 41 -25.06 -37.59 -1.94
N SER A 42 -25.01 -37.31 -0.64
CA SER A 42 -24.69 -35.98 -0.11
C SER A 42 -23.18 -35.73 -0.11
N TYR A 43 -22.78 -34.49 0.10
CA TYR A 43 -21.37 -34.11 0.24
C TYR A 43 -21.12 -33.52 1.63
N SER A 44 -19.95 -33.80 2.19
CA SER A 44 -19.45 -33.21 3.43
C SER A 44 -18.15 -32.45 3.17
N VAL A 45 -17.96 -31.34 3.90
CA VAL A 45 -16.72 -30.55 3.89
C VAL A 45 -16.09 -30.62 5.28
N TYR A 46 -14.82 -30.99 5.36
CA TYR A 46 -14.09 -31.08 6.62
C TYR A 46 -12.58 -30.86 6.42
N MET A 47 -11.83 -30.74 7.52
CA MET A 47 -10.36 -30.72 7.49
C MET A 47 -9.83 -32.16 7.59
N GLY A 48 -9.30 -32.69 6.50
CA GLY A 48 -8.78 -34.06 6.41
C GLY A 48 -7.28 -34.09 6.18
N ASN A 49 -6.62 -35.23 6.42
CA ASN A 49 -5.20 -35.39 6.11
C ASN A 49 -4.93 -35.08 4.63
N ASP A 50 -3.83 -34.39 4.34
CA ASP A 50 -3.38 -34.18 2.97
C ASP A 50 -2.98 -35.51 2.33
N LEU A 51 -3.85 -35.99 1.46
CA LEU A 51 -3.72 -37.27 0.76
C LEU A 51 -3.67 -37.06 -0.75
N ASN A 52 -3.47 -35.81 -1.21
CA ASN A 52 -3.51 -35.43 -2.62
C ASN A 52 -4.79 -35.87 -3.34
N LEU A 53 -5.93 -35.88 -2.64
CA LEU A 53 -7.20 -36.27 -3.24
C LEU A 53 -7.74 -35.14 -4.12
N GLN A 54 -8.46 -35.51 -5.18
CA GLN A 54 -9.15 -34.52 -6.03
C GLN A 54 -10.11 -33.62 -5.22
N GLY A 55 -10.77 -34.17 -4.20
CA GLY A 55 -11.64 -33.43 -3.28
C GLY A 55 -10.91 -32.40 -2.40
N GLN A 56 -9.58 -32.34 -2.45
CA GLN A 56 -8.75 -31.39 -1.70
C GLN A 56 -8.28 -30.21 -2.56
N LEU A 57 -8.61 -30.23 -3.86
CA LEU A 57 -8.27 -29.17 -4.80
C LEU A 57 -9.46 -28.24 -5.00
N TRP A 58 -9.21 -26.96 -4.78
CA TRP A 58 -10.21 -25.90 -4.82
C TRP A 58 -9.85 -24.83 -5.84
N GLU A 59 -10.85 -24.29 -6.52
CA GLU A 59 -10.70 -23.02 -7.22
C GLU A 59 -11.04 -21.88 -6.28
N VAL A 60 -10.23 -20.82 -6.33
CA VAL A 60 -10.51 -19.57 -5.63
C VAL A 60 -10.66 -18.50 -6.69
N LEU A 61 -11.88 -17.97 -6.83
CA LEU A 61 -12.22 -17.09 -7.94
C LEU A 61 -12.76 -15.77 -7.41
N PRO A 62 -12.46 -14.65 -8.09
CA PRO A 62 -13.13 -13.40 -7.83
C PRO A 62 -14.62 -13.52 -8.19
N TYR A 63 -15.48 -13.02 -7.32
CA TYR A 63 -16.92 -12.94 -7.52
C TYR A 63 -17.35 -11.50 -7.66
N ASN A 64 -18.18 -11.21 -8.66
CA ASN A 64 -18.79 -9.91 -8.89
C ASN A 64 -20.22 -10.13 -9.41
N ASN A 65 -21.21 -9.88 -8.55
CA ASN A 65 -22.62 -9.96 -8.95
C ASN A 65 -23.08 -8.64 -9.57
N GLY A 66 -22.69 -8.41 -10.84
CA GLY A 66 -22.90 -7.17 -11.60
C GLY A 66 -24.35 -6.75 -11.87
N ALA A 67 -25.35 -7.29 -11.15
CA ALA A 67 -26.76 -7.00 -11.37
C ALA A 67 -27.33 -5.84 -10.52
N ASN A 68 -26.65 -5.37 -9.46
CA ASN A 68 -27.11 -4.23 -8.66
C ASN A 68 -25.98 -3.23 -8.43
N GLY A 69 -26.07 -2.05 -9.08
CA GLY A 69 -25.07 -0.99 -8.96
C GLY A 69 -24.67 -0.67 -7.52
N LEU A 70 -23.37 -0.42 -7.29
CA LEU A 70 -22.72 -0.02 -6.01
C LEU A 70 -23.02 -0.88 -4.75
N LEU A 71 -23.86 -1.91 -4.84
CA LEU A 71 -24.29 -2.79 -3.75
C LEU A 71 -24.26 -4.28 -4.15
N GLY A 72 -23.84 -4.60 -5.37
CA GLY A 72 -23.56 -5.98 -5.81
C GLY A 72 -22.38 -6.54 -5.05
N GLU A 73 -22.56 -7.70 -4.42
CA GLU A 73 -21.56 -8.34 -3.57
C GLU A 73 -20.32 -8.73 -4.41
N ASN A 74 -19.16 -8.16 -4.07
CA ASN A 74 -17.86 -8.53 -4.62
C ASN A 74 -17.11 -9.38 -3.60
N GLY A 75 -16.56 -10.53 -3.98
CA GLY A 75 -16.00 -11.49 -3.02
C GLY A 75 -15.04 -12.51 -3.62
N LEU A 76 -14.78 -13.56 -2.86
CA LEU A 76 -14.11 -14.78 -3.33
C LEU A 76 -15.10 -15.94 -3.26
N VAL A 77 -15.19 -16.71 -4.33
CA VAL A 77 -15.89 -18.00 -4.35
C VAL A 77 -14.85 -19.10 -4.31
N ILE A 78 -15.06 -20.06 -3.40
CA ILE A 78 -14.27 -21.29 -3.31
C ILE A 78 -15.10 -22.40 -3.95
N ARG A 79 -14.65 -22.98 -5.06
CA ARG A 79 -15.35 -24.09 -5.77
C ARG A 79 -14.57 -25.38 -5.65
N SER A 80 -15.27 -26.49 -5.42
CA SER A 80 -14.63 -27.80 -5.52
C SER A 80 -14.40 -28.13 -6.98
N LYS A 81 -13.23 -28.68 -7.32
CA LYS A 81 -12.95 -29.19 -8.67
C LYS A 81 -13.68 -30.50 -8.99
N VAL A 82 -14.26 -31.16 -7.99
CA VAL A 82 -14.92 -32.47 -8.13
C VAL A 82 -16.39 -32.35 -8.50
N LEU A 83 -17.02 -31.23 -8.16
CA LEU A 83 -18.43 -31.02 -8.44
C LEU A 83 -18.64 -30.56 -9.89
N TYR A 84 -19.69 -31.09 -10.50
CA TYR A 84 -20.14 -30.64 -11.82
C TYR A 84 -20.99 -29.38 -11.69
N TYR A 85 -20.67 -28.38 -12.51
CA TYR A 85 -21.41 -27.12 -12.60
C TYR A 85 -21.95 -27.01 -14.04
N GLU A 86 -23.28 -27.01 -14.22
CA GLU A 86 -23.94 -27.13 -15.53
C GLU A 86 -23.55 -26.03 -16.54
N ASN A 87 -23.20 -24.82 -16.07
CA ASN A 87 -22.60 -23.76 -16.88
C ASN A 87 -21.35 -23.21 -16.18
N ASN A 88 -20.30 -22.87 -16.95
CA ASN A 88 -19.17 -22.10 -16.42
C ASN A 88 -19.60 -20.72 -15.85
N ASP A 89 -20.78 -20.25 -16.26
CA ASP A 89 -21.42 -18.99 -15.83
C ASP A 89 -22.48 -19.17 -14.74
N THR A 90 -22.87 -20.41 -14.39
CA THR A 90 -23.69 -20.66 -13.19
C THR A 90 -22.78 -20.58 -11.98
N VAL A 91 -22.62 -19.35 -11.48
CA VAL A 91 -22.00 -19.11 -10.20
C VAL A 91 -22.89 -19.76 -9.13
N GLY A 92 -22.44 -20.89 -8.56
CA GLY A 92 -23.05 -21.45 -7.37
C GLY A 92 -23.11 -20.39 -6.26
N GLN A 93 -24.07 -20.51 -5.34
CA GLN A 93 -24.17 -19.56 -4.23
C GLN A 93 -22.82 -19.47 -3.49
N PRO A 94 -22.33 -18.26 -3.19
CA PRO A 94 -21.07 -18.09 -2.49
C PRO A 94 -21.07 -18.88 -1.18
N LEU A 95 -19.98 -19.61 -0.92
CA LEU A 95 -19.78 -20.33 0.33
C LEU A 95 -19.23 -19.36 1.37
N TYR A 96 -20.00 -19.12 2.41
CA TYR A 96 -19.59 -18.32 3.56
C TYR A 96 -18.91 -19.22 4.59
N LEU A 97 -17.68 -18.86 4.96
CA LEU A 97 -16.94 -19.49 6.03
C LEU A 97 -17.29 -18.80 7.36
N SER A 98 -17.91 -19.53 8.29
CA SER A 98 -18.10 -19.06 9.66
C SER A 98 -17.42 -19.98 10.67
N TYR A 99 -16.92 -19.40 11.75
CA TYR A 99 -16.29 -20.14 12.85
C TYR A 99 -17.03 -19.85 14.15
N LYS A 100 -17.57 -20.88 14.80
CA LYS A 100 -18.25 -20.78 16.09
C LYS A 100 -18.06 -22.07 16.87
N ASN A 101 -17.80 -21.97 18.17
CA ASN A 101 -17.65 -23.14 19.07
C ASN A 101 -16.62 -24.16 18.56
N ASP A 102 -15.47 -23.70 18.07
CA ASP A 102 -14.41 -24.55 17.50
C ASP A 102 -14.82 -25.39 16.29
N GLN A 103 -15.90 -25.01 15.61
CA GLN A 103 -16.35 -25.61 14.37
C GLN A 103 -16.33 -24.59 13.24
N ILE A 104 -15.75 -25.01 12.11
CA ILE A 104 -15.87 -24.30 10.84
C ILE A 104 -17.15 -24.79 10.17
N SER A 105 -18.06 -23.89 9.89
CA SER A 105 -19.22 -24.18 9.06
C SER A 105 -19.12 -23.44 7.74
N VAL A 106 -19.51 -24.14 6.68
CA VAL A 106 -19.60 -23.61 5.33
C VAL A 106 -21.07 -23.58 4.97
N SER A 107 -21.64 -22.40 4.72
CA SER A 107 -23.05 -22.27 4.33
C SER A 107 -23.17 -21.49 3.03
N THR A 108 -24.18 -21.83 2.23
CA THR A 108 -24.65 -21.01 1.10
C THR A 108 -25.58 -19.90 1.58
N ASP A 109 -26.19 -20.07 2.76
CA ASP A 109 -26.98 -19.06 3.42
C ASP A 109 -26.05 -18.04 4.10
N ARG A 110 -26.17 -16.77 3.70
CA ARG A 110 -25.53 -15.65 4.40
C ARG A 110 -26.13 -15.56 5.80
N ILE A 111 -25.47 -16.17 6.78
CA ILE A 111 -25.78 -15.88 8.18
C ILE A 111 -25.43 -14.41 8.38
N SER A 112 -26.45 -13.57 8.58
CA SER A 112 -26.25 -12.21 9.07
C SER A 112 -25.30 -12.31 10.27
N ASN A 113 -24.13 -11.66 10.18
CA ASN A 113 -23.04 -11.59 11.19
C ASN A 113 -21.75 -12.38 10.92
N THR A 114 -21.59 -13.09 9.81
CA THR A 114 -20.25 -13.59 9.42
C THR A 114 -19.42 -12.43 8.88
N ARG A 115 -18.41 -11.99 9.65
CA ARG A 115 -17.44 -10.98 9.20
C ARG A 115 -16.04 -11.61 9.21
N LEU A 116 -15.22 -11.28 8.21
CA LEU A 116 -13.86 -11.80 8.07
C LEU A 116 -12.85 -10.80 8.67
N MET A 117 -11.72 -11.29 9.16
CA MET A 117 -10.60 -10.45 9.56
C MET A 117 -9.35 -10.96 8.83
N THR A 118 -8.78 -10.12 7.98
CA THR A 118 -7.47 -10.36 7.39
C THR A 118 -6.38 -9.98 8.38
N CYS A 119 -5.25 -10.69 8.34
CA CYS A 119 -4.09 -10.35 9.14
C CYS A 119 -3.14 -9.51 8.30
N ALA A 120 -2.85 -8.28 8.73
CA ALA A 120 -1.86 -7.44 8.09
C ALA A 120 -0.44 -7.98 8.34
N ILE A 121 0.42 -7.90 7.33
CA ILE A 121 1.83 -8.36 7.38
C ILE A 121 2.69 -7.40 8.22
N ALA A 122 2.26 -6.15 8.36
CA ALA A 122 2.87 -5.08 9.15
C ALA A 122 1.75 -4.26 9.81
N ASP A 123 2.10 -3.24 10.61
CA ASP A 123 1.13 -2.25 11.14
C ASP A 123 0.64 -1.29 10.03
N TRP A 124 0.07 -1.87 8.97
CA TRP A 124 -0.41 -1.17 7.79
C TRP A 124 -1.59 -1.90 7.16
N THR A 125 -2.75 -1.26 7.17
CA THR A 125 -3.97 -1.75 6.51
C THR A 125 -3.83 -1.60 5.00
N ARG A 126 -3.75 -2.72 4.27
CA ARG A 126 -3.68 -2.75 2.81
C ARG A 126 -5.03 -2.33 2.19
N PHE A 127 -5.04 -1.91 0.93
CA PHE A 127 -6.26 -1.45 0.25
C PHE A 127 -7.38 -2.50 0.26
N GLY A 128 -7.04 -3.78 0.05
CA GLY A 128 -8.02 -4.87 0.09
C GLY A 128 -8.76 -4.94 1.42
N ASP A 129 -8.03 -4.80 2.53
CA ASP A 129 -8.57 -4.85 3.89
C ASP A 129 -9.44 -3.62 4.18
N ALA A 130 -8.96 -2.44 3.78
CA ALA A 130 -9.72 -1.20 3.89
C ALA A 130 -11.02 -1.26 3.06
N TYR A 131 -10.95 -1.78 1.84
CA TYR A 131 -12.12 -1.93 0.98
C TYR A 131 -13.14 -2.91 1.56
N MET A 132 -12.69 -4.07 2.08
CA MET A 132 -13.56 -5.02 2.77
C MET A 132 -14.22 -4.41 4.02
N GLN A 133 -13.49 -3.64 4.82
CA GLN A 133 -14.07 -2.87 5.92
C GLN A 133 -15.17 -1.90 5.42
N TYR A 134 -14.90 -1.16 4.34
CA TYR A 134 -15.84 -0.19 3.77
C TYR A 134 -17.15 -0.83 3.27
N VAL A 135 -17.07 -1.99 2.64
CA VAL A 135 -18.26 -2.74 2.17
C VAL A 135 -18.93 -3.55 3.30
N GLY A 136 -18.47 -3.43 4.54
CA GLY A 136 -19.08 -4.06 5.72
C GLY A 136 -18.76 -5.54 5.91
N TRP A 137 -17.65 -6.02 5.32
CA TRP A 137 -17.24 -7.43 5.35
C TRP A 137 -16.44 -7.81 6.60
N THR A 138 -15.91 -6.83 7.34
CA THR A 138 -15.08 -7.09 8.52
C THR A 138 -15.69 -6.48 9.79
N TYR A 139 -15.26 -6.96 10.97
CA TYR A 139 -15.80 -6.49 12.25
C TYR A 139 -15.50 -5.03 12.56
N MET A 140 -14.49 -4.44 11.91
CA MET A 140 -14.02 -3.09 12.20
C MET A 140 -14.59 -2.08 11.21
N SER A 141 -15.21 -1.02 11.73
CA SER A 141 -15.64 0.13 10.96
C SER A 141 -14.94 1.36 11.51
N TYR A 142 -14.18 2.05 10.64
CA TYR A 142 -13.49 3.29 10.98
C TYR A 142 -14.02 4.43 10.12
N SER A 143 -14.32 5.58 10.73
CA SER A 143 -14.80 6.77 9.99
C SER A 143 -13.77 7.29 8.97
N ALA A 144 -12.47 7.10 9.24
CA ALA A 144 -11.39 7.41 8.30
C ALA A 144 -11.49 6.60 6.98
N ASN A 145 -12.08 5.41 7.03
CA ASN A 145 -12.22 4.50 5.89
C ASN A 145 -13.22 5.00 4.85
N ASP A 146 -14.36 5.51 5.29
CA ASP A 146 -15.36 6.08 4.38
C ASP A 146 -14.78 7.25 3.57
N ARG A 147 -14.00 8.14 4.20
CA ARG A 147 -13.32 9.23 3.48
C ARG A 147 -12.30 8.70 2.48
N ALA A 148 -11.40 7.81 2.90
CA ALA A 148 -10.36 7.25 2.04
C ALA A 148 -10.97 6.55 0.81
N MET A 149 -12.05 5.79 0.99
CA MET A 149 -12.74 5.12 -0.12
C MET A 149 -13.48 6.08 -1.06
N LYS A 150 -14.10 7.14 -0.52
CA LYS A 150 -14.69 8.21 -1.35
C LYS A 150 -13.63 8.92 -2.18
N ASN A 151 -12.46 9.20 -1.61
CA ASN A 151 -11.34 9.79 -2.34
C ASN A 151 -10.76 8.82 -3.37
N TYR A 152 -10.60 7.54 -3.04
CA TYR A 152 -10.21 6.50 -4.00
C TYR A 152 -11.13 6.47 -5.23
N ALA A 153 -12.46 6.46 -5.04
CA ALA A 153 -13.41 6.43 -6.16
C ALA A 153 -13.28 7.68 -7.06
N LYS A 154 -13.14 8.87 -6.45
CA LYS A 154 -12.90 10.12 -7.18
C LYS A 154 -11.58 10.08 -7.93
N ASN A 155 -10.50 9.70 -7.26
CA ASN A 155 -9.14 9.67 -7.81
C ASN A 155 -9.03 8.68 -8.97
N SER A 156 -9.61 7.49 -8.83
CA SER A 156 -9.62 6.46 -9.87
C SER A 156 -10.31 6.93 -11.15
N THR A 157 -11.29 7.83 -11.04
CA THR A 157 -11.95 8.45 -12.19
C THR A 157 -11.13 9.60 -12.80
N LYS A 158 -10.35 10.32 -11.98
CA LYS A 158 -9.59 11.50 -12.40
C LYS A 158 -8.20 11.18 -12.93
N LEU A 159 -7.50 10.23 -12.31
CA LEU A 159 -6.12 9.88 -12.65
C LEU A 159 -5.95 9.53 -14.15
N PRO A 160 -6.79 8.68 -14.78
CA PRO A 160 -6.65 8.41 -16.22
C PRO A 160 -6.76 9.66 -17.10
N ASN A 161 -7.57 10.64 -16.68
CA ASN A 161 -7.74 11.90 -17.42
C ASN A 161 -6.56 12.86 -17.22
N ILE A 162 -5.94 12.86 -16.04
CA ILE A 162 -4.69 13.59 -15.79
C ILE A 162 -3.61 13.04 -16.71
N LEU A 163 -3.51 11.72 -16.81
CA LEU A 163 -2.48 11.08 -17.62
C LEU A 163 -2.72 11.22 -19.12
N LYS A 164 -3.97 11.14 -19.58
CA LYS A 164 -4.29 11.25 -21.02
C LYS A 164 -4.25 12.69 -21.55
N ASN A 165 -4.77 13.66 -20.79
CA ASN A 165 -4.99 15.03 -21.29
C ASN A 165 -3.86 16.00 -20.93
N ASP A 166 -2.96 15.62 -20.04
CA ASP A 166 -1.77 16.41 -19.79
C ASP A 166 -0.71 16.00 -20.83
N SER A 167 -0.33 16.91 -21.72
CA SER A 167 0.66 16.65 -22.78
C SER A 167 2.02 16.21 -22.21
N ARG A 168 2.28 16.50 -20.94
CA ARG A 168 3.43 16.00 -20.18
C ARG A 168 3.34 14.51 -19.85
N TYR A 169 2.13 13.98 -19.82
CA TYR A 169 1.80 12.60 -19.45
C TYR A 169 1.09 11.81 -20.55
N SER A 170 0.73 12.40 -21.69
CA SER A 170 -0.07 11.75 -22.73
C SER A 170 0.61 10.54 -23.40
N SER A 171 1.91 10.33 -23.19
CA SER A 171 2.68 9.14 -23.60
C SER A 171 2.78 8.04 -22.52
N ILE A 172 2.16 8.23 -21.36
CA ILE A 172 2.33 7.42 -20.14
C ILE A 172 1.32 6.27 -20.03
N SER A 173 0.63 5.90 -21.12
CA SER A 173 -0.37 4.83 -21.11
C SER A 173 0.20 3.39 -21.03
N SER A 174 1.34 3.18 -20.37
CA SER A 174 1.70 1.82 -19.92
C SER A 174 2.42 1.73 -18.56
N SER A 175 3.22 2.72 -18.09
CA SER A 175 3.82 2.71 -16.73
C SER A 175 4.73 3.93 -16.40
N TYR A 176 4.14 5.11 -16.18
CA TYR A 176 4.64 6.32 -15.48
C TYR A 176 6.07 6.88 -15.73
N SER A 177 6.11 7.94 -16.57
CA SER A 177 7.22 8.77 -17.07
C SER A 177 8.32 8.03 -17.85
N LYS A 178 9.11 8.75 -18.67
CA LYS A 178 10.27 8.15 -19.37
C LYS A 178 11.26 7.49 -18.40
N THR A 179 11.26 7.91 -17.13
CA THR A 179 12.19 7.42 -16.10
C THR A 179 11.63 6.24 -15.31
N GLY A 180 10.32 5.94 -15.42
CA GLY A 180 9.62 4.95 -14.59
C GLY A 180 9.18 5.49 -13.23
N CYS A 181 9.36 6.79 -12.95
CA CYS A 181 9.01 7.45 -11.69
C CYS A 181 8.18 8.73 -11.93
N ILE A 182 7.44 9.17 -10.91
CA ILE A 182 6.69 10.43 -10.91
C ILE A 182 7.64 11.58 -10.55
N ASN A 183 7.86 12.49 -11.50
CA ASN A 183 8.85 13.58 -11.37
C ASN A 183 8.33 14.81 -10.60
N GLY A 184 7.06 15.19 -10.77
CA GLY A 184 6.47 16.38 -10.13
C GLY A 184 5.10 16.12 -9.51
N GLN A 185 4.93 16.51 -8.25
CA GLN A 185 3.70 16.37 -7.46
C GLN A 185 2.61 17.36 -7.90
N GLY A 186 2.98 18.55 -8.37
CA GLY A 186 2.05 19.62 -8.76
C GLY A 186 1.09 19.23 -9.90
N ASN A 187 1.30 18.08 -10.54
CA ASN A 187 0.46 17.55 -11.60
C ASN A 187 -0.84 16.90 -11.11
N PHE A 188 -0.94 16.63 -9.81
CA PHE A 188 -2.03 15.84 -9.22
C PHE A 188 -3.09 16.69 -8.49
N SER A 189 -3.24 17.98 -8.85
CA SER A 189 -4.16 18.93 -8.20
C SER A 189 -5.64 18.56 -8.27
N LYS A 190 -5.99 17.70 -9.24
CA LYS A 190 -7.35 17.16 -9.40
C LYS A 190 -7.61 15.91 -8.56
N LEU A 191 -6.59 15.34 -7.93
CA LEU A 191 -6.72 14.23 -6.99
C LEU A 191 -6.94 14.77 -5.56
N LYS A 192 -7.47 13.91 -4.71
CA LYS A 192 -7.77 14.19 -3.30
C LYS A 192 -6.90 13.35 -2.38
N PHE A 193 -6.59 13.92 -1.22
CA PHE A 193 -6.00 13.24 -0.08
C PHE A 193 -6.60 13.86 1.19
N GLY A 194 -7.21 13.04 2.05
CA GLY A 194 -8.00 13.55 3.17
C GLY A 194 -9.07 14.53 2.69
N ASP A 195 -9.14 15.70 3.32
CA ASP A 195 -10.10 16.75 2.97
C ASP A 195 -9.49 17.84 2.06
N THR A 196 -8.32 17.59 1.45
CA THR A 196 -7.57 18.55 0.63
C THR A 196 -7.17 17.99 -0.76
N THR A 197 -6.44 18.78 -1.55
CA THR A 197 -5.91 18.38 -2.87
C THR A 197 -4.55 17.69 -2.73
N PHE A 198 -4.34 16.64 -3.52
CA PHE A 198 -3.18 15.77 -3.43
C PHE A 198 -1.86 16.48 -3.78
N ASP A 199 -1.89 17.47 -4.68
CA ASP A 199 -0.72 18.24 -5.10
C ASP A 199 -0.05 19.05 -3.97
N GLY A 200 -0.77 19.35 -2.89
CA GLY A 200 -0.20 20.03 -1.73
C GLY A 200 0.36 19.11 -0.66
N VAL A 201 -0.06 17.83 -0.63
CA VAL A 201 0.11 16.98 0.56
C VAL A 201 0.41 15.50 0.27
N GLY A 202 0.58 15.12 -1.00
CA GLY A 202 0.76 13.73 -1.44
C GLY A 202 2.22 13.26 -1.50
N CYS A 203 3.16 13.99 -0.90
CA CYS A 203 4.60 13.77 -1.09
C CYS A 203 5.06 12.40 -0.58
N GLU A 204 4.58 11.96 0.58
CA GLU A 204 4.92 10.65 1.13
C GLU A 204 4.39 9.52 0.23
N VAL A 205 3.17 9.68 -0.31
CA VAL A 205 2.55 8.70 -1.22
C VAL A 205 3.39 8.57 -2.49
N LEU A 206 3.78 9.68 -3.11
CA LEU A 206 4.55 9.68 -4.36
C LEU A 206 5.97 9.17 -4.17
N ALA A 207 6.64 9.55 -3.08
CA ALA A 207 7.98 9.07 -2.81
C ALA A 207 7.99 7.55 -2.53
N THR A 208 6.99 7.06 -1.79
CA THR A 208 6.79 5.62 -1.53
C THR A 208 6.46 4.87 -2.83
N TYR A 209 5.57 5.43 -3.65
CA TYR A 209 5.25 4.90 -4.98
C TYR A 209 6.49 4.77 -5.86
N ASN A 210 7.31 5.82 -5.94
CA ASN A 210 8.55 5.83 -6.72
C ASN A 210 9.54 4.77 -6.23
N ALA A 211 9.69 4.62 -4.91
CA ALA A 211 10.53 3.59 -4.32
C ALA A 211 10.04 2.18 -4.71
N MET A 212 8.74 1.91 -4.60
CA MET A 212 8.14 0.62 -5.00
C MET A 212 8.31 0.34 -6.49
N ALA A 213 8.03 1.34 -7.33
CA ALA A 213 8.20 1.24 -8.78
C ALA A 213 9.65 0.90 -9.16
N ARG A 214 10.63 1.49 -8.46
CA ARG A 214 12.05 1.20 -8.69
C ARG A 214 12.52 -0.16 -8.19
N GLN A 215 11.70 -0.83 -7.39
CA GLN A 215 11.92 -2.22 -6.98
C GLN A 215 11.11 -3.20 -7.84
N GLY A 216 10.48 -2.72 -8.92
CA GLY A 216 9.66 -3.55 -9.81
C GLY A 216 8.31 -3.91 -9.22
N ILE A 217 7.91 -3.30 -8.09
CA ILE A 217 6.59 -3.51 -7.50
C ILE A 217 5.60 -2.60 -8.20
N ASN A 218 4.64 -3.22 -8.89
CA ASN A 218 3.55 -2.49 -9.52
C ASN A 218 2.43 -2.24 -8.51
N VAL A 219 2.27 -0.99 -8.13
CA VAL A 219 1.22 -0.53 -7.21
C VAL A 219 0.29 0.43 -7.94
N ASP A 220 -1.00 0.38 -7.61
CA ASP A 220 -1.97 1.37 -8.06
C ASP A 220 -1.87 2.62 -7.18
N LEU A 221 -1.57 3.78 -7.77
CA LEU A 221 -1.40 5.03 -7.04
C LEU A 221 -2.66 5.44 -6.26
N CYS A 222 -3.85 5.21 -6.79
CA CYS A 222 -5.10 5.56 -6.09
C CYS A 222 -5.32 4.64 -4.88
N LYS A 223 -4.98 3.35 -5.00
CA LYS A 223 -5.05 2.41 -3.87
C LYS A 223 -4.05 2.77 -2.78
N LEU A 224 -2.79 3.04 -3.16
CA LEU A 224 -1.76 3.48 -2.23
C LEU A 224 -2.14 4.78 -1.53
N THR A 225 -2.72 5.74 -2.25
CA THR A 225 -3.26 6.99 -1.67
C THR A 225 -4.25 6.70 -0.55
N ALA A 226 -5.20 5.79 -0.78
CA ALA A 226 -6.20 5.43 0.22
C ALA A 226 -5.59 4.70 1.42
N GLU A 227 -4.58 3.85 1.21
CA GLU A 227 -3.81 3.22 2.29
C GLU A 227 -3.13 4.27 3.17
N PHE A 228 -2.51 5.30 2.59
CA PHE A 228 -1.90 6.39 3.37
C PHE A 228 -2.93 7.21 4.15
N GLU A 229 -4.10 7.51 3.56
CA GLU A 229 -5.18 8.19 4.29
C GLU A 229 -5.65 7.40 5.52
N MET A 230 -5.60 6.07 5.45
CA MET A 230 -6.01 5.18 6.53
C MET A 230 -4.96 5.03 7.62
N ASN A 231 -3.71 4.86 7.23
CA ASN A 231 -2.66 4.40 8.13
C ASN A 231 -1.72 5.52 8.60
N ALA A 232 -1.65 6.62 7.86
CA ALA A 232 -0.57 7.57 8.00
C ALA A 232 -1.02 9.04 7.99
N ILE A 233 -2.32 9.35 8.03
CA ILE A 233 -2.76 10.75 7.95
C ILE A 233 -2.14 11.59 9.08
N GLN A 234 -1.49 12.71 8.72
CA GLN A 234 -0.90 13.62 9.68
C GLN A 234 -1.99 14.55 10.23
N ILE A 235 -2.01 14.67 11.56
CA ILE A 235 -3.02 15.42 12.31
C ILE A 235 -2.33 16.65 12.91
N THR A 236 -2.66 17.85 12.44
CA THR A 236 -2.23 19.12 13.05
C THR A 236 -3.43 19.84 13.66
N GLY A 237 -4.01 19.27 14.72
CA GLY A 237 -5.20 19.82 15.39
C GLY A 237 -6.13 18.73 15.94
N PRO A 238 -7.36 19.06 16.35
CA PRO A 238 -8.32 18.06 16.86
C PRO A 238 -8.91 17.16 15.76
N LEU A 239 -8.67 17.46 14.49
CA LEU A 239 -9.26 16.76 13.34
C LEU A 239 -8.18 16.17 12.45
N ALA A 240 -8.34 14.89 12.10
CA ALA A 240 -7.51 14.19 11.12
C ALA A 240 -7.96 14.54 9.69
N ASP A 241 -7.77 15.79 9.26
CA ASP A 241 -8.27 16.32 7.97
C ASP A 241 -7.29 16.18 6.79
N GLY A 242 -6.05 15.73 7.04
CA GLY A 242 -5.04 15.48 6.01
C GLY A 242 -4.42 16.74 5.42
N LYS A 243 -4.66 17.93 6.00
CA LYS A 243 -4.08 19.20 5.52
C LYS A 243 -2.56 19.25 5.60
N SER A 244 -1.95 18.42 6.44
CA SER A 244 -0.49 18.30 6.56
C SER A 244 0.06 17.06 5.86
N GLY A 245 -0.75 16.35 5.09
CA GLY A 245 -0.33 15.15 4.37
C GLY A 245 -0.23 13.93 5.27
N SER A 246 0.84 13.17 5.08
CA SER A 246 1.06 11.91 5.80
C SER A 246 2.26 12.01 6.72
N LYS A 247 2.22 11.21 7.78
CA LYS A 247 3.31 10.93 8.71
C LYS A 247 4.42 10.17 7.96
N PRO A 248 5.58 10.80 7.68
CA PRO A 248 6.65 10.12 6.97
C PRO A 248 7.19 8.92 7.75
N GLU A 249 7.10 8.93 9.08
CA GLU A 249 7.49 7.82 9.96
C GLU A 249 6.68 6.53 9.73
N ARG A 250 5.58 6.59 8.98
CA ARG A 250 4.76 5.41 8.63
C ARG A 250 5.10 4.80 7.27
N ILE A 251 6.01 5.42 6.50
CA ILE A 251 6.50 4.88 5.22
C ILE A 251 7.14 3.50 5.38
N PRO A 252 7.97 3.24 6.41
CA PRO A 252 8.48 1.91 6.73
C PRO A 252 7.41 0.82 6.79
N ASP A 253 6.34 1.06 7.55
CA ASP A 253 5.24 0.10 7.73
C ASP A 253 4.55 -0.21 6.40
N CYS A 254 4.40 0.80 5.54
CA CYS A 254 3.87 0.63 4.19
C CYS A 254 4.77 -0.29 3.37
N LEU A 255 6.07 -0.02 3.31
CA LEU A 255 7.03 -0.77 2.50
C LEU A 255 7.15 -2.22 2.98
N GLU A 256 7.20 -2.45 4.30
CA GLU A 256 7.18 -3.79 4.91
C GLU A 256 5.90 -4.56 4.52
N SER A 257 4.75 -3.88 4.48
CA SER A 257 3.48 -4.50 4.06
C SER A 257 3.46 -4.98 2.60
N TYR A 258 4.36 -4.47 1.76
CA TYR A 258 4.60 -4.94 0.39
C TYR A 258 5.79 -5.92 0.29
N SER A 259 6.26 -6.46 1.42
CA SER A 259 7.41 -7.37 1.50
C SER A 259 8.72 -6.76 1.00
N LEU A 260 8.85 -5.43 1.04
CA LEU A 260 10.14 -4.77 0.88
C LEU A 260 10.80 -4.75 2.25
N SER A 261 11.90 -5.48 2.42
CA SER A 261 12.63 -5.50 3.68
C SER A 261 13.15 -4.10 4.01
N PRO A 262 12.74 -3.52 5.15
CA PRO A 262 13.43 -2.40 5.76
C PRO A 262 14.93 -2.63 5.90
N GLY A 263 15.76 -1.81 5.26
CA GLY A 263 17.05 -1.40 5.82
C GLY A 263 16.89 -0.16 6.72
N TYR A 264 15.67 0.10 7.21
CA TYR A 264 15.25 1.39 7.73
C TYR A 264 16.09 1.80 8.93
N THR A 265 16.53 3.05 8.87
CA THR A 265 17.14 3.73 10.00
C THR A 265 16.43 5.07 10.12
N ASP A 266 15.32 5.08 10.86
CA ASP A 266 14.74 6.27 11.46
C ASP A 266 15.89 7.03 12.13
N SER A 267 16.25 8.14 11.54
CA SER A 267 17.31 9.00 12.06
C SER A 267 16.79 10.40 11.87
N ILE A 268 16.29 10.99 12.95
CA ILE A 268 16.04 12.43 12.99
C ILE A 268 17.42 13.07 12.99
N ILE A 269 17.77 13.70 11.87
CA ILE A 269 19.03 14.42 11.69
C ILE A 269 18.69 15.90 11.59
N TYR A 270 19.06 16.66 12.61
CA TYR A 270 18.86 18.10 12.61
C TYR A 270 19.90 18.78 11.70
N ILE A 271 19.43 19.50 10.67
CA ILE A 271 20.29 20.20 9.70
C ILE A 271 19.94 21.68 9.60
N ASN A 272 20.67 22.56 10.27
CA ASN A 272 20.49 24.00 10.08
C ASN A 272 21.33 24.47 8.89
N PRO A 273 20.74 24.79 7.71
CA PRO A 273 21.50 25.15 6.52
C PRO A 273 22.20 26.51 6.64
N PHE A 274 21.84 27.33 7.62
CA PHE A 274 22.50 28.62 7.90
C PHE A 274 23.70 28.48 8.85
N LYS A 275 23.93 27.27 9.39
CA LYS A 275 25.11 26.98 10.21
C LYS A 275 26.10 26.14 9.41
N THR A 276 27.35 26.61 9.35
CA THR A 276 28.44 25.93 8.64
C THR A 276 29.41 25.19 9.56
N ASP A 277 29.00 24.97 10.83
CA ASP A 277 29.85 24.32 11.82
C ASP A 277 30.10 22.81 11.53
N SER A 278 31.09 22.24 12.22
CA SER A 278 31.53 20.86 12.01
C SER A 278 30.43 19.82 12.25
N SER A 279 29.45 20.10 13.10
CA SER A 279 28.36 19.16 13.41
C SER A 279 27.38 19.02 12.23
N GLN A 280 27.16 20.10 11.48
CA GLN A 280 26.30 20.12 10.30
C GLN A 280 26.91 19.33 9.14
N LYS A 281 28.21 19.53 8.91
CA LYS A 281 28.95 18.78 7.87
C LYS A 281 28.94 17.28 8.12
N GLU A 282 29.13 16.87 9.38
CA GLU A 282 29.07 15.45 9.76
C GLU A 282 27.67 14.86 9.55
N ASN A 283 26.61 15.62 9.84
CA ASN A 283 25.24 15.20 9.60
C ASN A 283 24.94 15.03 8.11
N LEU A 284 25.28 16.01 7.27
CA LEU A 284 25.13 15.92 5.80
C LEU A 284 25.92 14.73 5.24
N LYS A 285 27.13 14.50 5.75
CA LYS A 285 27.97 13.36 5.37
C LYS A 285 27.29 12.02 5.66
N LYS A 286 26.64 11.85 6.83
CA LYS A 286 25.89 10.61 7.14
C LYS A 286 24.75 10.35 6.15
N ILE A 287 24.08 11.39 5.68
CA ILE A 287 23.02 11.27 4.67
C ILE A 287 23.62 10.86 3.32
N GLN A 288 24.72 11.51 2.93
CA GLN A 288 25.45 11.17 1.71
C GLN A 288 25.96 9.72 1.76
N GLU A 289 26.55 9.28 2.87
CA GLU A 289 27.04 7.91 3.06
C GLU A 289 25.89 6.88 2.95
N LYS A 290 24.69 7.20 3.45
CA LYS A 290 23.50 6.36 3.25
C LYS A 290 23.08 6.29 1.79
N LEU A 291 23.02 7.43 1.09
CA LEU A 291 22.72 7.48 -0.34
C LEU A 291 23.76 6.72 -1.17
N ASP A 292 25.04 6.85 -0.83
CA ASP A 292 26.14 6.16 -1.51
C ASP A 292 26.08 4.65 -1.30
N LYS A 293 25.73 4.21 -0.09
CA LYS A 293 25.60 2.79 0.26
C LYS A 293 24.40 2.14 -0.43
N ASN A 294 23.24 2.81 -0.41
CA ASN A 294 21.98 2.24 -0.86
C ASN A 294 21.68 2.56 -2.34
N GLY A 295 22.38 3.52 -2.93
CA GLY A 295 22.17 4.05 -4.28
C GLY A 295 20.93 4.94 -4.42
N ARG A 296 20.04 4.94 -3.43
CA ARG A 296 18.76 5.65 -3.45
C ARG A 296 18.31 5.90 -2.00
N ILE A 297 17.58 7.00 -1.73
CA ILE A 297 16.97 7.42 -0.44
C ILE A 297 15.51 7.91 -0.58
N ILE A 298 14.62 7.69 0.40
CA ILE A 298 13.38 8.44 0.58
C ILE A 298 13.73 9.40 1.68
N PHE A 299 13.51 10.67 1.41
CA PHE A 299 14.07 11.75 2.17
C PHE A 299 12.95 12.70 2.58
N SER A 300 12.75 12.85 3.88
CA SER A 300 11.72 13.74 4.44
C SER A 300 12.39 14.88 5.18
N ALA A 301 12.06 16.12 4.81
CA ALA A 301 12.57 17.30 5.47
C ALA A 301 11.58 18.46 5.55
N TRP A 302 11.73 19.31 6.58
CA TRP A 302 10.95 20.54 6.71
C TRP A 302 11.45 21.66 5.79
N ASN A 303 10.48 22.42 5.27
CA ASN A 303 10.72 23.70 4.65
C ASN A 303 10.96 24.79 5.70
N TYR A 304 11.96 25.62 5.49
CA TYR A 304 12.31 26.80 6.27
C TYR A 304 12.12 28.06 5.44
N ASN A 305 11.51 29.08 6.03
CA ASN A 305 11.48 30.43 5.49
C ASN A 305 11.88 31.42 6.58
N ASN A 306 12.72 32.40 6.23
CA ASN A 306 13.00 33.60 7.03
C ASN A 306 13.22 33.39 8.54
N GLY A 307 14.10 32.48 8.93
CA GLY A 307 14.55 32.38 10.34
C GLY A 307 13.73 31.44 11.24
N GLY A 308 12.78 30.66 10.69
CA GLY A 308 12.07 29.60 11.44
C GLY A 308 11.57 28.43 10.58
N ILE A 309 11.34 27.28 11.22
CA ILE A 309 10.66 26.12 10.59
C ILE A 309 9.31 26.63 10.12
N ASP A 310 9.04 26.53 8.82
CA ASP A 310 7.79 26.99 8.26
C ASP A 310 6.72 25.92 8.42
N LEU A 311 6.08 25.93 9.60
CA LEU A 311 4.96 25.04 9.92
C LEU A 311 3.78 25.17 8.94
N LYS A 312 3.76 26.22 8.10
CA LYS A 312 2.71 26.44 7.09
C LYS A 312 2.85 25.52 5.88
N TYR A 313 4.09 25.16 5.48
CA TYR A 313 4.34 24.35 4.28
C TYR A 313 4.63 22.88 4.59
N GLY A 314 4.62 22.49 5.87
CA GLY A 314 4.72 21.10 6.29
C GLY A 314 6.08 20.45 5.97
N VAL A 315 6.11 19.14 6.16
CA VAL A 315 7.20 18.28 5.73
C VAL A 315 7.07 18.05 4.23
N HIS A 316 8.19 18.09 3.50
CA HIS A 316 8.24 17.54 2.15
C HIS A 316 9.03 16.24 2.13
N THR A 317 8.46 15.23 1.48
CA THR A 317 9.08 13.92 1.28
C THR A 317 9.34 13.65 -0.19
N VAL A 318 10.58 13.30 -0.54
CA VAL A 318 11.00 13.00 -1.92
C VAL A 318 11.69 11.65 -2.03
N TYR A 319 11.61 11.06 -3.22
CA TYR A 319 12.45 9.93 -3.60
C TYR A 319 13.70 10.45 -4.31
N ILE A 320 14.88 9.96 -3.91
CA ILE A 320 16.19 10.40 -4.36
C ILE A 320 16.99 9.20 -4.86
N GLU A 321 17.71 9.37 -5.97
CA GLU A 321 18.68 8.41 -6.50
C GLU A 321 20.06 9.03 -6.68
N LYS A 322 21.08 8.20 -6.58
CA LYS A 322 22.45 8.55 -6.97
C LYS A 322 22.60 8.40 -8.48
N GLY A 323 22.77 9.52 -9.16
CA GLY A 323 23.17 9.58 -10.56
C GLY A 323 24.69 9.39 -10.73
N SER A 324 25.17 9.49 -11.97
CA SER A 324 26.59 9.32 -12.30
C SER A 324 27.48 10.45 -11.75
N SER A 325 26.94 11.66 -11.68
CA SER A 325 27.67 12.87 -11.26
C SER A 325 26.80 13.84 -10.45
N ASN A 326 25.56 13.45 -10.18
CA ASN A 326 24.55 14.27 -9.54
C ASN A 326 23.57 13.41 -8.74
N ILE A 327 22.78 14.08 -7.92
CA ILE A 327 21.62 13.53 -7.24
C ILE A 327 20.40 13.74 -8.13
N VAL A 328 19.60 12.70 -8.29
CA VAL A 328 18.35 12.75 -9.05
C VAL A 328 17.19 12.76 -8.05
N ILE A 329 16.38 13.81 -8.05
CA ILE A 329 15.27 13.98 -7.11
C ILE A 329 13.95 13.93 -7.87
N TYR A 330 13.03 13.14 -7.34
CA TYR A 330 11.71 12.92 -7.90
C TYR A 330 10.63 13.51 -7.00
N ASN A 331 9.42 13.60 -7.55
CA ASN A 331 8.19 14.06 -6.90
C ASN A 331 8.28 15.40 -6.14
N CYS A 332 9.09 16.34 -6.64
CA CYS A 332 9.17 17.70 -6.12
C CYS A 332 7.80 18.41 -6.20
N TYR A 333 7.56 19.44 -5.37
CA TYR A 333 6.28 20.20 -5.36
C TYR A 333 5.88 20.86 -6.69
N ASN A 334 6.81 20.95 -7.65
CA ASN A 334 6.57 21.51 -8.96
C ASN A 334 5.77 20.57 -9.89
N SER A 335 5.47 21.05 -11.08
CA SER A 335 4.81 20.28 -12.13
C SER A 335 5.79 19.81 -13.22
N TRP A 336 7.03 19.50 -12.85
CA TRP A 336 8.08 19.14 -13.81
C TRP A 336 7.84 17.77 -14.44
N THR A 337 8.31 17.65 -15.69
CA THR A 337 8.26 16.42 -16.48
C THR A 337 9.52 15.61 -16.39
N GLU A 338 10.60 16.20 -15.91
CA GLU A 338 11.92 15.60 -15.71
C GLU A 338 12.28 15.72 -14.22
N PRO A 339 13.09 14.80 -13.69
CA PRO A 339 13.56 14.89 -12.32
C PRO A 339 14.50 16.10 -12.13
N GLU A 340 14.62 16.58 -10.89
CA GLU A 340 15.65 17.55 -10.52
C GLU A 340 17.01 16.86 -10.51
N THR A 341 18.02 17.52 -11.07
CA THR A 341 19.38 16.96 -11.24
C THR A 341 20.49 17.99 -11.01
N SER A 342 20.14 19.18 -10.51
CA SER A 342 21.04 20.33 -10.37
C SER A 342 22.07 20.17 -9.24
N TYR A 343 21.91 19.17 -8.36
CA TYR A 343 22.74 19.02 -7.17
C TYR A 343 23.78 17.91 -7.36
N ALA A 344 25.05 18.22 -7.11
CA ALA A 344 26.14 17.25 -7.19
C ALA A 344 26.24 16.34 -5.95
N SER A 345 25.74 16.78 -4.80
CA SER A 345 25.82 16.07 -3.52
C SER A 345 24.72 16.53 -2.54
N ILE A 346 24.57 15.82 -1.42
CA ILE A 346 23.66 16.24 -0.34
C ILE A 346 24.10 17.59 0.24
N GLU A 347 25.40 17.86 0.34
CA GLU A 347 25.90 19.16 0.80
C GLU A 347 25.50 20.31 -0.15
N ASP A 348 25.56 20.07 -1.46
CA ASP A 348 25.14 21.02 -2.49
C ASP A 348 23.63 21.33 -2.40
N MET A 349 22.81 20.29 -2.21
CA MET A 349 21.36 20.41 -2.04
C MET A 349 20.95 21.34 -0.88
N PHE A 350 21.74 21.37 0.20
CA PHE A 350 21.49 22.20 1.38
C PHE A 350 22.22 23.55 1.40
N SER A 351 23.19 23.77 0.51
CA SER A 351 24.01 24.99 0.48
C SER A 351 23.68 25.93 -0.68
N SER A 352 22.89 25.48 -1.65
CA SER A 352 22.41 26.31 -2.76
C SER A 352 21.57 27.51 -2.28
N SER A 353 21.55 28.59 -3.07
CA SER A 353 20.80 29.82 -2.75
C SER A 353 19.28 29.68 -2.83
N ASP A 354 18.80 28.58 -3.43
CA ASP A 354 17.39 28.20 -3.51
C ASP A 354 17.27 26.71 -3.19
N PRO A 355 17.49 26.33 -1.92
CA PRO A 355 17.58 24.94 -1.55
C PRO A 355 16.17 24.33 -1.52
N LEU A 356 16.02 23.16 -2.14
CA LEU A 356 14.75 22.43 -2.18
C LEU A 356 14.26 22.02 -0.77
N PHE A 357 15.18 22.01 0.22
CA PHE A 357 14.94 21.72 1.64
C PHE A 357 15.80 22.60 2.53
N SER A 358 15.35 22.93 3.74
CA SER A 358 16.04 24.01 4.47
C SER A 358 16.05 23.93 6.00
N THR A 359 15.75 22.81 6.70
CA THR A 359 16.03 22.80 8.18
C THR A 359 16.11 21.50 8.97
N LEU A 360 15.32 20.49 8.65
CA LEU A 360 15.20 19.36 9.58
C LEU A 360 14.89 18.11 8.80
N VAL A 361 15.84 17.17 8.81
CA VAL A 361 15.62 15.84 8.27
C VAL A 361 14.96 15.00 9.34
N ILE A 362 13.77 14.53 9.00
CA ILE A 362 12.90 13.80 9.92
C ILE A 362 12.99 12.30 9.67
N GLY A 363 13.44 11.91 8.48
CA GLY A 363 13.67 10.51 8.16
C GLY A 363 14.41 10.31 6.85
N ILE A 364 15.14 9.19 6.82
CA ILE A 364 15.82 8.66 5.64
C ILE A 364 15.45 7.18 5.58
N TRP A 365 14.63 6.81 4.61
CA TRP A 365 14.01 5.48 4.58
C TRP A 365 14.56 4.67 3.42
N TYR A 366 15.26 3.54 3.68
CA TYR A 366 15.67 2.51 2.71
C TYR A 366 15.36 1.10 3.15
#